data_AF-A0A7S0Z5J2-F1
#
_entry.id   AF-A0A7S0Z5J2-F1
#
_cell.length_a   1.000
_cell.length_b   1.000
_cell.length_c   1.000
_cell.angle_alpha   90.00
_cell.angle_beta   90.00
_cell.angle_gamma   90.00
#
_symmetry.space_group_name_H-M   'P 1'
#
loop_
_entity.id
_entity.type
_entity.pdbx_description
1 polymer ?
#
loop_
_entity_poly.entity_id
_entity_poly.type
_entity_poly.pdbx_seq_one_letter_code
_entity_poly.pdbx_strand_id
1 'polypeptide(L)'
;SQKTEQKREKTLEKNARRLERGLEGDDIDAILAALSLEHRERAGVIVDNDCKKPSARGHASMTATNSAKPNELVVYGGERVEGEKCAVCGDVYRYDIDRNK
;
A
#
# COMPACT_ATOMS: atom_id res chain seq x y z
N SER A 1 24.59 -49.84 -1.47
CA SER A 1 23.44 -49.26 -0.74
C SER A 1 23.79 -48.40 0.47
N GLN A 2 25.00 -48.49 1.07
CA GLN A 2 25.40 -47.61 2.20
C GLN A 2 25.51 -46.10 1.87
N LYS A 3 25.94 -45.74 0.66
CA LYS A 3 26.15 -44.32 0.26
C LYS A 3 24.84 -43.52 0.12
N THR A 4 23.74 -44.22 -0.19
CA THR A 4 22.40 -43.63 -0.29
C THR A 4 21.82 -43.37 1.10
N GLU A 5 22.10 -44.28 2.04
CA GLU A 5 21.68 -44.21 3.43
C GLU A 5 22.35 -43.04 4.16
N GLN A 6 23.66 -42.86 3.95
CA GLN A 6 24.41 -41.71 4.49
C GLN A 6 23.95 -40.35 3.94
N LYS A 7 23.48 -40.30 2.68
CA LYS A 7 22.89 -39.06 2.13
C LYS A 7 21.55 -38.78 2.79
N ARG A 8 20.73 -39.81 3.01
CA ARG A 8 19.43 -39.71 3.66
C ARG A 8 19.58 -39.26 5.12
N GLU A 9 20.53 -39.82 5.87
CA GLU A 9 20.85 -39.42 7.25
C GLU A 9 21.26 -37.95 7.33
N LYS A 10 22.16 -37.49 6.45
CA LYS A 10 22.56 -36.07 6.40
C LYS A 10 21.41 -35.12 6.05
N THR A 11 20.47 -35.56 5.19
CA THR A 11 19.26 -34.78 4.89
C THR A 11 18.31 -34.74 6.09
N LEU A 12 18.18 -35.86 6.81
CA LEU A 12 17.35 -35.95 8.02
C LEU A 12 17.93 -35.12 9.15
N GLU A 13 19.24 -35.15 9.40
CA GLU A 13 19.91 -34.28 10.38
C GLU A 13 19.77 -32.80 10.04
N LYS A 14 19.91 -32.44 8.75
CA LYS A 14 19.74 -31.05 8.30
C LYS A 14 18.30 -30.56 8.49
N ASN A 15 17.31 -31.44 8.30
CA ASN A 15 15.91 -31.13 8.54
C ASN A 15 15.56 -31.11 10.03
N ALA A 16 16.13 -32.00 10.83
CA ALA A 16 15.98 -31.99 12.29
C ALA A 16 16.57 -30.71 12.90
N ARG A 17 17.75 -30.25 12.44
CA ARG A 17 18.35 -28.98 12.85
C ARG A 17 17.55 -27.75 12.40
N ARG A 18 16.82 -27.85 11.29
CA ARG A 18 15.87 -26.80 10.84
C ARG A 18 14.62 -26.78 11.73
N LEU A 19 14.17 -27.95 12.17
CA LEU A 19 13.01 -28.12 13.04
C LEU A 19 13.30 -27.74 14.50
N GLU A 20 14.49 -28.03 15.03
CA GLU A 20 14.95 -27.56 16.35
C GLU A 20 15.17 -26.05 16.38
N ARG A 21 15.59 -25.44 15.25
CA ARG A 21 15.53 -23.98 15.07
C ARG A 21 14.10 -23.44 14.89
N GLY A 22 13.11 -24.32 14.75
CA GLY A 22 11.70 -24.01 14.59
C GLY A 22 10.99 -23.56 15.88
N LEU A 23 11.72 -23.15 16.91
CA LEU A 23 11.16 -22.51 18.11
C LEU A 23 11.26 -20.97 18.11
N GLU A 24 11.80 -20.35 17.04
CA GLU A 24 11.90 -18.88 16.89
C GLU A 24 11.21 -18.34 15.62
N GLY A 25 10.35 -19.13 14.97
CA GLY A 25 9.73 -18.76 13.72
C GLY A 25 8.22 -18.98 13.74
N ASP A 26 7.47 -17.90 13.94
CA ASP A 26 6.35 -17.70 13.03
C ASP A 26 6.92 -17.84 11.61
N ASP A 27 6.33 -18.70 10.78
CA ASP A 27 6.78 -18.96 9.41
C ASP A 27 7.06 -17.61 8.73
N ILE A 28 8.34 -17.26 8.56
CA ILE A 28 8.72 -15.92 8.09
C ILE A 28 8.03 -15.66 6.74
N ASP A 29 7.91 -16.70 5.93
CA ASP A 29 7.18 -16.67 4.67
C ASP A 29 5.67 -16.44 4.85
N ALA A 30 5.04 -16.99 5.90
CA ALA A 30 3.65 -16.73 6.22
C ALA A 30 3.42 -15.31 6.75
N ILE A 31 4.32 -14.77 7.59
CA ILE A 31 4.25 -13.37 8.03
C ILE A 31 4.44 -12.43 6.84
N LEU A 32 5.42 -12.70 5.98
CA LEU A 32 5.67 -11.92 4.76
C LEU A 32 4.44 -11.96 3.83
N ALA A 33 3.80 -13.12 3.69
CA ALA A 33 2.58 -13.27 2.92
C ALA A 33 1.41 -12.47 3.52
N ALA A 34 1.22 -12.52 4.84
CA ALA A 34 0.19 -11.77 5.54
C ALA A 34 0.39 -10.26 5.43
N LEU A 35 1.62 -9.77 5.62
CA LEU A 35 1.97 -8.35 5.46
C LEU A 35 1.80 -7.88 4.01
N SER A 36 2.16 -8.73 3.04
CA SER A 36 1.98 -8.42 1.62
C SER A 36 0.50 -8.32 1.25
N LEU A 37 -0.35 -9.16 1.83
CA LEU A 37 -1.79 -9.12 1.64
C LEU A 37 -2.39 -7.86 2.26
N GLU A 38 -2.09 -7.56 3.53
CA GLU A 38 -2.54 -6.36 4.23
C GLU A 38 -2.05 -5.08 3.54
N HIS A 39 -0.81 -5.07 3.03
CA HIS A 39 -0.28 -3.95 2.25
C HIS A 39 -1.03 -3.79 0.93
N ARG A 40 -1.32 -4.88 0.21
CA ARG A 40 -2.09 -4.83 -1.04
C ARG A 40 -3.50 -4.28 -0.82
N GLU A 41 -4.15 -4.66 0.27
CA GLU A 41 -5.48 -4.15 0.64
C GLU A 41 -5.44 -2.65 0.97
N ARG A 42 -4.45 -2.20 1.74
CA ARG A 42 -4.28 -0.77 2.07
C ARG A 42 -3.80 0.09 0.91
N ALA A 43 -3.01 -0.46 0.01
CA ALA A 43 -2.44 0.24 -1.14
C ALA A 43 -3.39 0.29 -2.35
N GLY A 44 -4.58 -0.30 -2.24
CA GLY A 44 -5.60 -0.23 -3.28
C GLY A 44 -5.97 1.23 -3.57
N VAL A 45 -5.65 1.71 -4.77
CA VAL A 45 -6.09 3.03 -5.23
C VAL A 45 -7.57 2.94 -5.57
N ILE A 46 -8.42 3.49 -4.72
CA ILE A 46 -9.85 3.61 -4.97
C ILE A 46 -10.06 4.85 -5.83
N VAL A 47 -10.57 4.65 -7.06
CA VAL A 47 -10.94 5.74 -7.97
C VAL A 47 -12.45 5.85 -7.99
N ASP A 48 -12.97 6.97 -7.50
CA ASP A 48 -14.40 7.28 -7.53
C ASP A 48 -14.69 8.33 -8.62
N ASN A 49 -15.62 8.02 -9.54
CA ASN A 49 -16.01 8.91 -10.62
C ASN A 49 -17.24 9.73 -10.18
N ASP A 50 -17.30 11.00 -10.56
CA ASP A 50 -18.37 11.93 -10.15
C ASP A 50 -18.51 12.07 -8.62
N CYS A 51 -17.37 12.02 -7.92
CA CYS A 51 -17.31 12.21 -6.47
C CYS A 51 -17.74 13.62 -6.05
N LYS A 52 -18.08 13.77 -4.76
CA LYS A 52 -18.41 15.07 -4.18
C LYS A 52 -17.18 15.98 -4.18
N LYS A 53 -17.43 17.30 -4.24
CA LYS A 53 -16.37 18.32 -4.13
C LYS A 53 -15.51 18.09 -2.87
N PRO A 54 -14.19 18.36 -2.93
CA PRO A 54 -13.33 18.27 -1.76
C PRO A 54 -13.81 19.20 -0.64
N SER A 55 -13.51 18.81 0.60
CA SER A 55 -13.69 19.68 1.76
C SER A 55 -12.83 20.95 1.63
N ALA A 56 -13.31 22.07 2.19
CA ALA A 56 -12.49 23.26 2.36
C ALA A 56 -11.24 22.92 3.18
N ARG A 57 -10.07 23.27 2.67
CA ARG A 57 -8.77 22.88 3.21
C ARG A 57 -7.71 23.93 2.88
N GLY A 58 -6.78 24.13 3.81
CA GLY A 58 -5.58 24.95 3.64
C GLY A 58 -4.40 24.10 3.18
N HIS A 59 -3.34 24.77 2.71
CA HIS A 59 -2.05 24.15 2.38
C HIS A 59 -2.11 22.96 1.41
N ALA A 60 -3.17 22.85 0.61
CA ALA A 60 -3.28 21.87 -0.45
C ALA A 60 -2.46 22.32 -1.68
N SER A 61 -1.93 21.35 -2.41
CA SER A 61 -1.30 21.59 -3.71
C SER A 61 -2.35 21.51 -4.80
N MET A 62 -2.40 22.52 -5.67
CA MET A 62 -3.24 22.52 -6.85
C MET A 62 -2.39 22.73 -8.08
N THR A 63 -2.42 21.77 -8.99
CA THR A 63 -1.53 21.74 -10.16
C THR A 63 -2.35 21.51 -11.42
N ALA A 64 -2.14 22.35 -12.43
CA ALA A 64 -2.66 22.11 -13.76
C ALA A 64 -1.82 21.04 -14.46
N THR A 65 -2.46 20.15 -15.19
CA THR A 65 -1.72 19.15 -15.98
C THR A 65 -1.05 19.81 -17.19
N ASN A 66 0.19 19.40 -17.47
CA ASN A 66 0.96 19.90 -18.62
C ASN A 66 0.43 19.39 -19.98
N SER A 67 -0.50 18.43 -19.98
CA SER A 67 -1.11 17.92 -21.21
C SER A 67 -2.14 18.90 -21.76
N ALA A 68 -2.14 19.10 -23.08
CA ALA A 68 -3.11 19.94 -23.75
C ALA A 68 -4.56 19.42 -23.59
N LYS A 69 -4.74 18.09 -23.44
CA LYS A 69 -6.00 17.43 -23.08
C LYS A 69 -5.71 16.15 -22.29
N PRO A 70 -6.50 15.82 -21.25
CA PRO A 70 -7.61 16.60 -20.70
C PRO A 70 -7.13 17.90 -20.02
N ASN A 71 -7.94 18.96 -20.09
CA ASN A 71 -7.66 20.21 -19.39
C ASN A 71 -8.12 20.07 -17.93
N GLU A 72 -7.29 19.41 -17.11
CA GLU A 72 -7.64 19.04 -15.76
C GLU A 72 -6.78 19.75 -14.69
N LEU A 73 -7.39 19.97 -13.53
CA LEU A 73 -6.72 20.41 -12.32
C LEU A 73 -6.64 19.23 -11.35
N VAL A 74 -5.43 19.00 -10.83
CA VAL A 74 -5.19 18.00 -9.79
C VAL A 74 -5.06 18.74 -8.46
N VAL A 75 -5.87 18.33 -7.48
CA VAL A 75 -5.75 18.79 -6.10
C VAL A 75 -5.25 17.63 -5.25
N TYR A 76 -4.15 17.84 -4.54
CA TYR A 76 -3.59 16.85 -3.64
C TYR A 76 -3.43 17.41 -2.24
N GLY A 77 -3.87 16.61 -1.27
CA GLY A 77 -3.52 16.80 0.12
C GLY A 77 -4.22 17.98 0.77
N GLY A 78 -3.48 18.66 1.66
CA GLY A 78 -3.92 19.80 2.45
C GLY A 78 -4.31 19.43 3.87
N GLU A 79 -4.70 20.43 4.64
CA GLU A 79 -5.17 20.26 6.01
C GLU A 79 -6.46 21.03 6.26
N ARG A 80 -7.27 20.54 7.20
CA ARG A 80 -8.48 21.21 7.65
C ARG A 80 -8.48 21.33 9.16
N VAL A 81 -8.92 22.48 9.64
CA VAL A 81 -9.06 22.74 11.07
C VAL A 81 -10.45 22.29 11.50
N GLU A 82 -10.50 21.32 12.41
CA GLU A 82 -11.70 20.84 13.08
C GLU A 82 -11.65 21.25 14.56
N GLY A 83 -12.06 22.50 14.84
CA GLY A 83 -11.98 23.05 16.19
C GLY A 83 -10.52 23.22 16.64
N GLU A 84 -10.10 22.48 17.68
CA GLU A 84 -8.74 22.53 18.22
C GLU A 84 -7.76 21.56 17.53
N LYS A 85 -8.22 20.75 16.57
CA LYS A 85 -7.38 19.74 15.90
C LYS A 85 -7.25 20.04 14.40
N CYS A 86 -6.08 19.73 13.83
CA CYS A 86 -5.88 19.68 12.38
C CYS A 86 -6.01 18.23 11.89
N ALA A 87 -6.77 18.02 10.82
CA ALA A 87 -6.81 16.77 10.09
C ALA A 87 -6.12 16.94 8.74
N VAL A 88 -5.18 16.05 8.43
CA VAL A 88 -4.48 16.03 7.13
C VAL A 88 -5.30 15.22 6.14
N CYS A 89 -5.50 15.77 4.95
CA CYS A 89 -6.16 15.09 3.85
C CYS A 89 -5.08 14.40 2.98
N GLY A 90 -5.24 13.11 2.69
CA GLY A 90 -4.30 12.32 1.86
C GLY A 90 -4.89 11.89 0.51
N ASP A 91 -6.00 12.49 0.12
CA ASP A 91 -6.78 12.21 -1.09
C ASP A 91 -6.28 13.04 -2.29
N VAL A 92 -6.55 12.51 -3.49
CA VAL A 92 -6.25 13.16 -4.79
C VAL A 92 -7.57 13.38 -5.52
N TYR A 93 -7.83 14.62 -5.93
CA TYR A 93 -8.98 14.97 -6.77
C TYR A 93 -8.52 15.38 -8.15
N ARG A 94 -9.29 14.99 -9.17
CA ARG A 94 -9.14 15.42 -10.55
C ARG A 94 -10.39 16.19 -10.96
N TYR A 95 -10.22 17.42 -11.40
CA TYR A 95 -11.30 18.29 -11.84
C TYR A 95 -11.15 18.58 -13.33
N ASP A 96 -12.15 18.20 -14.11
CA ASP A 96 -12.25 18.52 -15.53
C ASP A 96 -12.81 19.94 -15.70
N ILE A 97 -11.98 20.86 -16.18
CA ILE A 97 -12.34 22.27 -16.34
C ILE A 97 -13.46 22.45 -17.38
N ASP A 98 -13.52 21.58 -18.38
CA ASP A 98 -14.47 21.70 -19.48
C ASP A 98 -15.89 21.28 -19.08
N ARG A 99 -16.07 20.58 -17.95
CA ARG A 99 -17.39 20.12 -17.48
C ARG A 99 -18.30 21.21 -16.93
N ASN A 100 -17.78 22.39 -16.62
CA ASN A 100 -18.53 23.46 -15.96
C ASN A 100 -18.51 24.77 -16.78
N LYS A 101 -18.44 24.62 -18.10
CA LYS A 101 -18.55 25.71 -19.09
C LYS A 101 -19.98 25.95 -19.54
#